data_AF-A0A439ZE57-F1
#
_entry.id   AF-A0A439ZE57-F1
#
_cell.length_a   1.000
_cell.length_b   1.000
_cell.length_c   1.000
_cell.angle_alpha   90.00
_cell.angle_beta   90.00
_cell.angle_gamma   90.00
#
_symmetry.space_group_name_H-M   'P 1'
#
loop_
_entity.id
_entity.type
_entity.pdbx_description
1 polymer ?
#
loop_
_entity_poly.entity_id
_entity_poly.type
_entity_poly.pdbx_seq_one_letter_code
_entity_poly.pdbx_strand_id
1 'polypeptide(L)' 'ERSGEWEPVRPELVVEVRFDHVTGDRFRHGTKFLRWRPDKAPEQCTFEQIA' A
#
# COMPACT_ATOMS: atom_id res chain seq x y z
N GLU A 1 26.32 -8.30 3.53
CA GLU A 1 25.46 -7.66 4.57
C GLU A 1 24.23 -7.03 3.91
N ARG A 2 23.09 -6.87 4.60
CA ARG A 2 21.92 -6.16 4.06
C ARG A 2 22.07 -4.67 4.36
N SER A 3 22.10 -3.79 3.35
CA SER A 3 22.02 -2.35 3.56
C SER A 3 20.62 -1.97 4.07
N GLY A 4 20.54 -1.01 4.98
CA GLY A 4 19.27 -0.41 5.43
C GLY A 4 18.77 0.72 4.54
N GLU A 5 19.42 0.92 3.39
CA GLU A 5 19.06 1.95 2.42
C GLU A 5 17.79 1.55 1.66
N TRP A 6 16.94 2.53 1.39
CA TRP A 6 15.70 2.31 0.65
C TRP A 6 16.00 2.14 -0.84
N GLU A 7 15.47 1.08 -1.43
CA GLU A 7 15.51 0.83 -2.87
C GLU A 7 14.07 0.71 -3.38
N PRO A 8 13.68 1.46 -4.42
CA PRO A 8 12.37 1.31 -5.04
C PRO A 8 12.21 -0.09 -5.65
N VAL A 9 11.04 -0.68 -5.43
CA VAL A 9 10.63 -1.92 -6.09
C VAL A 9 9.56 -1.63 -7.13
N ARG A 10 9.51 -2.45 -8.19
CA ARG A 10 8.42 -2.38 -9.16
C ARG A 10 7.10 -2.77 -8.47
N PRO A 11 6.02 -1.99 -8.65
CA PRO A 11 4.72 -2.32 -8.07
C PRO A 11 4.07 -3.44 -8.88
N GLU A 12 4.28 -4.69 -8.46
CA GLU A 12 3.75 -5.89 -9.14
C GLU A 12 2.64 -6.59 -8.32
N LEU A 13 2.60 -6.37 -7.01
CA LEU A 13 1.69 -7.07 -6.10
C LEU A 13 0.75 -6.08 -5.40
N VAL A 14 -0.52 -6.46 -5.27
CA VAL A 14 -1.56 -5.65 -4.62
C VAL A 14 -2.04 -6.33 -3.34
N VAL A 15 -2.26 -5.52 -2.31
CA VAL A 15 -2.77 -5.94 -1.01
C VAL A 15 -3.94 -5.09 -0.58
N GLU A 16 -4.82 -5.69 0.21
CA GLU A 16 -5.86 -4.98 0.93
C GLU A 16 -5.37 -4.67 2.35
N VAL A 17 -5.58 -3.44 2.78
CA VAL A 17 -5.23 -2.99 4.13
C VAL A 17 -6.43 -2.32 4.79
N ARG A 18 -6.51 -2.43 6.12
CA ARG A 18 -7.31 -1.51 6.94
C ARG A 18 -6.43 -0.40 7.49
N PHE A 19 -6.97 0.79 7.67
CA PHE A 19 -6.30 1.96 8.23
C PHE A 19 -7.33 2.89 8.88
N ASP A 20 -6.85 3.81 9.73
CA ASP A 20 -7.74 4.73 10.45
C ASP A 20 -7.95 6.05 9.69
N HIS A 21 -6.88 6.72 9.25
CA HIS A 21 -6.97 7.93 8.43
C HIS A 21 -5.77 8.11 7.49
N VAL A 22 -5.92 9.00 6.51
CA VAL A 22 -4.86 9.42 5.58
C VAL A 22 -4.47 10.88 5.87
N THR A 23 -3.17 11.16 5.86
CA THR A 23 -2.64 12.54 5.98
C THR A 23 -1.38 12.69 5.16
N GLY A 24 -1.36 13.65 4.24
CA GLY A 24 -0.22 13.89 3.35
C GLY A 24 0.16 12.64 2.56
N ASP A 25 -0.83 12.03 1.90
CA ASP A 25 -0.67 10.85 1.03
C ASP A 25 -0.14 9.59 1.72
N ARG A 26 -0.31 9.51 3.05
CA ARG A 26 0.13 8.37 3.86
C ARG A 26 -0.96 7.89 4.80
N PHE A 27 -1.08 6.57 4.91
CA PHE A 27 -1.86 5.96 5.99
C PHE A 27 -1.25 6.32 7.35
N ARG A 28 -2.12 6.57 8.32
CA ARG A 28 -1.76 6.92 9.69
C ARG A 28 -2.59 6.08 10.64
N HIS A 29 -1.90 5.60 11.68
CA HIS A 29 -2.43 4.76 12.75
C HIS A 29 -3.08 3.46 12.26
N GLY A 30 -2.72 2.33 12.88
CA GLY A 30 -3.47 1.10 12.68
C GLY A 30 -3.44 0.47 11.29
N THR A 31 -2.51 0.84 10.38
CA THR A 31 -2.43 0.17 9.07
C THR A 31 -2.10 -1.30 9.24
N LYS A 32 -3.03 -2.18 8.83
CA LYS A 32 -2.85 -3.63 8.92
C LYS A 32 -3.12 -4.26 7.58
N PHE A 33 -2.21 -5.13 7.18
CA PHE A 33 -2.42 -6.06 6.08
C PHE A 33 -3.61 -6.97 6.38
N LEU A 34 -4.50 -7.12 5.40
CA LEU A 34 -5.63 -8.04 5.46
C LEU A 34 -5.40 -9.25 4.56
N ARG A 35 -5.17 -9.02 3.25
CA ARG A 35 -5.03 -10.09 2.25
C ARG A 35 -4.34 -9.60 0.98
N TRP A 36 -3.81 -10.55 0.21
CA TRP A 36 -3.39 -10.31 -1.18
C TRP A 36 -4.60 -10.16 -2.10
N ARG A 37 -4.45 -9.34 -3.15
CA ARG A 37 -5.46 -9.09 -4.19
C ARG A 37 -4.90 -9.41 -5.57
N PRO A 38 -4.72 -10.71 -5.90
CA PRO A 38 -4.21 -11.11 -7.23
C PRO A 38 -5.20 -10.76 -8.36
N ASP A 39 -6.44 -10.45 -8.01
CA ASP A 39 -7.51 -10.02 -8.90
C ASP A 39 -7.41 -8.55 -9.33
N LYS A 40 -6.47 -7.77 -8.77
CA LYS A 40 -6.40 -6.33 -8.95
C LYS A 40 -5.06 -5.89 -9.53
N ALA A 41 -5.11 -5.03 -10.55
CA ALA A 41 -3.90 -4.47 -11.15
C ALA A 41 -3.35 -3.31 -10.29
N PRO A 42 -2.01 -3.17 -10.16
CA PRO A 42 -1.39 -2.09 -9.40
C PRO A 42 -1.83 -0.69 -9.83
N GLU A 43 -2.05 -0.46 -11.12
CA GLU A 43 -2.51 0.81 -11.68
C GLU A 43 -3.92 1.23 -11.22
N GLN A 44 -4.72 0.27 -10.74
CA GLN A 44 -6.06 0.54 -10.21
C GLN A 44 -6.05 0.98 -8.73
N CYS A 45 -4.89 0.99 -8.07
CA CYS A 45 -4.74 1.33 -6.66
C CYS A 45 -4.45 2.84 -6.50
N THR A 46 -5.48 3.67 -6.71
CA THR A 46 -5.36 5.14 -6.66
C THR A 46 -5.94 5.73 -5.37
N PHE A 47 -5.67 7.01 -5.11
CA PHE A 47 -6.26 7.73 -3.97
C PHE A 47 -7.77 7.92 -4.07
N GLU A 48 -8.36 7.80 -5.27
CA GLU A 48 -9.81 7.90 -5.48
C GLU A 48 -10.59 6.81 -4.73
N GLN A 49 -9.91 5.72 -4.36
CA GLN A 49 -10.48 4.61 -3.61
C GLN A 49 -10.70 4.92 -2.13
N ILE A 50 -10.15 6.03 -1.64
CA ILE A 50 -10.13 6.44 -0.23
C ILE A 50 -11.20 7.52 0.05
N ALA A 51 -11.95 7.93 -0.98
CA ALA A 51 -13.01 8.94 -0.90
C ALA A 51 -14.06 8.64 0.18
#